data_AF-A0ABD4QCY9-F1
#
_entry.id   AF-A0ABD4QCY9-F1
#
_cell.length_a   1.000
_cell.length_b   1.000
_cell.length_c   1.000
_cell.angle_alpha   90.00
_cell.angle_beta   90.00
_cell.angle_gamma   90.00
#
_symmetry.space_group_name_H-M   'P 1'
#
loop_
_entity.id
_entity.type
_entity.pdbx_description
1 polymer ?
#
loop_
_entity_poly.entity_id
_entity_poly.type
_entity_poly.pdbx_seq_one_letter_code
_entity_poly.pdbx_strand_id
1 'polypeptide(L)'
;MSILQETAKDVKTLEQELQQLQFQMYRMQENMKDISKKAKIIGIDQAKEDEWMIVSAIESADTCKIMLSDCEKAFRGQSDFSLIAEYPEEGKIHIADIKGPPDNGYGSICMKHLKEIAREQNIPVITGDLVKRDWNHVDRLIHFYEKHQFDVQINWKEQSGEIYWVDS
;
A
#
# COMPACT_ATOMS: atom_id res chain seq x y z
N MET A 1 7.59 -33.66 29.05
CA MET A 1 8.56 -32.58 28.73
C MET A 1 8.66 -32.55 27.22
N SER A 2 8.31 -31.52 26.46
CA SER A 2 8.26 -30.07 26.69
C SER A 2 7.17 -29.49 25.77
N ILE A 3 6.12 -28.89 26.34
CA ILE A 3 5.12 -28.06 25.62
C ILE A 3 5.08 -26.66 26.29
N LEU A 4 6.20 -26.23 26.87
CA LEU A 4 6.31 -24.96 27.62
C LEU A 4 7.59 -24.22 27.23
N GLN A 5 7.83 -24.12 25.93
CA GLN A 5 8.81 -23.19 25.35
C GLN A 5 8.09 -22.15 24.47
N GLU A 6 6.93 -21.67 24.91
CA GLU A 6 6.54 -20.31 24.57
C GLU A 6 7.36 -19.38 25.48
N THR A 7 8.37 -18.79 24.89
CA THR A 7 9.32 -17.88 25.51
C THR A 7 8.59 -16.74 26.23
N ALA A 8 8.68 -16.69 27.56
CA ALA A 8 8.38 -15.48 28.30
C ALA A 8 9.35 -14.39 27.80
N LYS A 9 8.86 -13.43 27.01
CA LYS A 9 9.61 -12.22 26.68
C LYS A 9 10.06 -11.57 27.99
N ASP A 10 11.33 -11.19 28.09
CA ASP A 10 11.81 -10.54 29.30
C ASP A 10 11.19 -9.14 29.45
N VAL A 11 11.05 -8.70 30.71
CA VAL A 11 10.39 -7.44 31.06
C VAL A 11 11.04 -6.25 30.36
N LYS A 12 12.37 -6.27 30.17
CA LYS A 12 13.11 -5.17 29.54
C LYS A 12 12.78 -5.07 28.05
N THR A 13 12.65 -6.19 27.34
CA THR A 13 12.18 -6.19 25.95
C THR A 13 10.75 -5.66 25.84
N LEU A 14 9.85 -6.03 26.75
CA LEU A 14 8.48 -5.50 26.76
C LEU A 14 8.43 -3.99 27.02
N GLU A 15 9.27 -3.48 27.91
CA GLU A 15 9.40 -2.03 28.16
C GLU A 15 9.89 -1.27 26.92
N GLN A 16 10.84 -1.84 26.17
CA GLN A 16 11.35 -1.25 24.93
C GLN A 16 10.28 -1.24 23.82
N GLU A 17 9.57 -2.35 23.62
CA GLU A 17 8.46 -2.44 22.66
C GLU A 17 7.36 -1.43 23.00
N LEU A 18 7.01 -1.29 24.28
CA LEU A 18 6.03 -0.31 24.73
C LEU A 18 6.48 1.14 24.46
N GLN A 19 7.75 1.47 24.74
CA GLN A 19 8.30 2.80 24.44
C GLN A 19 8.28 3.10 22.95
N GLN A 20 8.63 2.12 22.11
CA GLN A 20 8.60 2.27 20.65
C GLN A 20 7.17 2.52 20.15
N LEU A 21 6.20 1.74 20.64
CA LEU A 21 4.78 1.94 20.32
C LEU A 21 4.28 3.33 20.76
N GLN A 22 4.61 3.76 21.98
CA GLN A 22 4.25 5.10 22.47
C GLN A 22 4.82 6.20 21.57
N PHE A 23 6.08 6.07 21.16
CA PHE A 23 6.70 7.01 20.23
C PHE A 23 5.98 7.04 18.87
N GLN A 24 5.68 5.87 18.29
CA GLN A 24 4.95 5.80 17.03
C GLN A 24 3.54 6.38 17.15
N MET A 25 2.86 6.22 18.29
CA MET A 25 1.55 6.85 18.53
C MET A 25 1.65 8.38 18.55
N TYR A 26 2.66 8.96 19.19
CA TYR A 26 2.88 10.42 19.15
C TYR A 26 3.16 10.91 17.73
N ARG A 27 4.00 10.19 16.99
CA ARG A 27 4.28 10.50 15.59
C ARG A 27 3.04 10.41 14.72
N MET A 28 2.22 9.38 14.92
CA MET A 28 0.97 9.22 14.21
C MET A 28 0.05 10.44 14.41
N GLN A 29 -0.13 10.88 15.66
CA GLN A 29 -0.95 12.06 15.97
C GLN A 29 -0.44 13.34 15.28
N GLU A 30 0.87 13.58 15.31
CA GLU A 30 1.50 14.73 14.64
C GLU A 30 1.36 14.63 13.10
N ASN A 31 1.74 13.49 12.54
CA ASN A 31 1.74 13.25 11.10
C ASN A 31 0.32 13.32 10.53
N MET A 32 -0.67 12.73 11.20
CA MET A 32 -2.08 12.83 10.79
C MET A 32 -2.54 14.29 10.72
N LYS A 33 -2.18 15.12 11.72
CA LYS A 33 -2.52 16.55 11.72
C LYS A 33 -1.90 17.29 10.54
N ASP A 34 -0.69 16.94 10.14
CA ASP A 34 -0.02 17.61 9.02
C ASP A 34 -0.45 17.09 7.65
N ILE A 35 -0.68 15.78 7.52
CA ILE A 35 -1.17 15.14 6.30
C ILE A 35 -2.60 15.60 6.00
N SER A 36 -3.48 15.65 7.00
CA SER A 36 -4.89 16.05 6.84
C SER A 36 -5.08 17.48 6.30
N LYS A 37 -4.06 18.33 6.36
CA LYS A 37 -4.07 19.67 5.74
C LYS A 37 -4.00 19.62 4.21
N LYS A 38 -3.54 18.51 3.62
CA LYS A 38 -3.23 18.38 2.19
C LYS A 38 -3.91 17.19 1.52
N ALA A 39 -4.25 16.15 2.27
CA ALA A 39 -4.81 14.90 1.78
C ALA A 39 -5.88 14.37 2.74
N LYS A 40 -6.82 13.58 2.22
CA LYS A 40 -7.80 12.88 3.04
C LYS A 40 -7.11 11.69 3.71
N ILE A 41 -7.22 11.55 5.03
CA ILE A 41 -6.79 10.32 5.71
C ILE A 41 -7.90 9.28 5.50
N ILE A 42 -7.54 8.13 4.94
CA ILE A 42 -8.48 7.06 4.61
C ILE A 42 -8.29 5.83 5.50
N GLY A 43 -7.16 5.73 6.21
CA GLY A 43 -6.92 4.61 7.10
C GLY A 43 -5.61 4.68 7.85
N ILE A 44 -5.42 3.69 8.70
CA ILE A 44 -4.16 3.34 9.35
C ILE A 44 -4.02 1.83 9.14
N ASP A 45 -2.85 1.39 8.72
CA ASP A 45 -2.56 -0.03 8.54
C ASP A 45 -1.14 -0.33 9.02
N GLN A 46 -0.81 -1.61 9.15
CA GLN A 46 0.48 -2.07 9.64
C GLN A 46 1.24 -2.76 8.50
N ALA A 47 2.47 -2.32 8.28
CA ALA A 47 3.39 -2.94 7.35
C ALA A 47 4.13 -4.12 8.03
N LYS A 48 5.21 -4.61 7.40
CA LYS A 48 6.06 -5.62 8.05
C LYS A 48 6.70 -5.06 9.33
N GLU A 49 7.15 -5.95 10.21
CA GLU A 49 7.90 -5.59 11.43
C GLU A 49 7.17 -4.61 12.37
N ASP A 50 5.85 -4.71 12.39
CA ASP A 50 4.97 -3.88 13.22
C ASP A 50 5.01 -2.37 12.92
N GLU A 51 5.52 -1.96 11.74
CA GLU A 51 5.58 -0.56 11.31
C GLU A 51 4.17 0.00 11.02
N TRP A 52 3.73 0.97 11.83
CA TRP A 52 2.46 1.64 11.63
C TRP A 52 2.52 2.68 10.50
N MET A 53 1.57 2.60 9.58
CA MET A 53 1.48 3.45 8.39
C MET A 53 0.17 4.24 8.39
N ILE A 54 0.26 5.55 8.15
CA ILE A 54 -0.92 6.37 7.86
C ILE A 54 -1.21 6.26 6.36
N VAL A 55 -2.46 5.94 6.03
CA VAL A 55 -2.93 5.86 4.64
C VAL A 55 -3.72 7.12 4.32
N SER A 56 -3.29 7.83 3.29
CA SER A 56 -3.94 9.05 2.81
C SER A 56 -4.21 8.99 1.31
N ALA A 57 -5.21 9.73 0.86
CA ALA A 57 -5.58 9.84 -0.54
C ALA A 57 -5.71 11.30 -0.97
N ILE A 58 -5.27 11.58 -2.19
CA ILE A 58 -5.63 12.78 -2.93
C ILE A 58 -6.43 12.31 -4.15
N GLU A 59 -7.68 12.69 -4.21
CA GLU A 59 -8.59 12.37 -5.30
C GLU A 59 -8.92 13.63 -6.10
N SER A 60 -9.07 13.45 -7.41
CA SER A 60 -9.51 14.44 -8.39
C SER A 60 -10.47 13.74 -9.36
N ALA A 61 -11.03 14.49 -10.31
CA ALA A 61 -11.95 13.91 -11.31
C ALA A 61 -11.31 12.77 -12.12
N ASP A 62 -10.02 12.90 -12.43
CA ASP A 62 -9.33 11.99 -13.37
C ASP A 62 -8.33 11.06 -12.69
N THR A 63 -7.95 11.35 -11.43
CA THR A 63 -6.90 10.58 -10.73
C THR A 63 -7.19 10.37 -9.26
N CYS A 64 -6.73 9.23 -8.73
CA CYS A 64 -6.67 8.91 -7.31
C CYS A 64 -5.25 8.52 -6.94
N LYS A 65 -4.66 9.23 -5.98
CA LYS A 65 -3.33 8.94 -5.46
C LYS A 65 -3.42 8.50 -4.01
N ILE A 66 -3.11 7.23 -3.74
CA ILE A 66 -3.00 6.67 -2.40
C ILE A 66 -1.54 6.78 -1.94
N MET A 67 -1.32 7.20 -0.71
CA MET A 67 0.00 7.49 -0.15
C MET A 67 0.12 6.90 1.26
N LEU A 68 1.30 6.37 1.57
CA LEU A 68 1.65 5.88 2.89
C LEU A 68 2.69 6.79 3.53
N SER A 69 2.55 7.03 4.83
CA SER A 69 3.54 7.74 5.64
C SER A 69 3.84 6.95 6.90
N ASP A 70 5.12 6.69 7.15
CA ASP A 70 5.57 5.97 8.32
C ASP A 70 5.30 6.76 9.62
N CYS A 71 5.14 6.05 10.73
CA CYS A 71 4.98 6.64 12.06
C CYS A 71 6.29 6.62 12.87
N GLU A 72 7.44 6.40 12.23
CA GLU A 72 8.75 6.45 12.90
C GLU A 72 9.42 7.82 12.74
N LYS A 73 9.10 8.51 11.65
CA LYS A 73 9.68 9.79 11.26
C LYS A 73 8.60 10.86 11.22
N ALA A 74 9.02 12.10 11.40
CA ALA A 74 8.13 13.25 11.23
C ALA A 74 7.81 13.44 9.74
N PHE A 75 6.54 13.66 9.42
CA PHE A 75 6.10 13.96 8.07
C PHE A 75 6.62 15.33 7.62
N ARG A 76 7.43 15.35 6.56
CA ARG A 76 8.04 16.59 6.02
C ARG A 76 7.45 17.00 4.67
N GLY A 77 6.22 16.58 4.39
CA GLY A 77 5.52 16.91 3.15
C GLY A 77 5.71 15.92 2.01
N GLN A 78 6.41 14.80 2.23
CA GLN A 78 6.58 13.72 1.29
C GLN A 78 6.17 12.40 1.94
N SER A 79 5.46 11.57 1.18
CA SER A 79 5.08 10.20 1.55
C SER A 79 6.21 9.21 1.24
N ASP A 80 6.29 8.12 2.00
CA ASP A 80 7.30 7.07 1.83
C ASP A 80 6.98 6.13 0.67
N PHE A 81 5.69 5.98 0.36
CA PHE A 81 5.18 5.15 -0.73
C PHE A 81 3.93 5.78 -1.36
N SER A 82 3.69 5.53 -2.63
CA SER A 82 2.45 5.94 -3.29
C SER A 82 2.03 5.01 -4.42
N LEU A 83 0.72 4.80 -4.54
CA LEU A 83 0.07 4.22 -5.72
C LEU A 83 -0.70 5.34 -6.43
N ILE A 84 -0.50 5.47 -7.73
CA ILE A 84 -1.19 6.43 -8.59
C ILE A 84 -2.12 5.65 -9.51
N ALA A 85 -3.39 6.01 -9.47
CA ALA A 85 -4.43 5.47 -10.30
C ALA A 85 -5.17 6.58 -11.06
N GLU A 86 -5.70 6.23 -12.21
CA GLU A 86 -6.43 7.12 -13.12
C GLU A 86 -7.83 6.54 -13.38
N TYR A 87 -8.76 7.41 -13.74
CA TYR A 87 -10.13 7.06 -14.12
C TYR A 87 -10.27 7.26 -15.64
N PRO A 88 -9.77 6.32 -16.47
CA PRO A 88 -9.76 6.50 -17.93
C PRO A 88 -11.16 6.57 -18.53
N GLU A 89 -12.13 5.89 -17.91
CA GLU A 89 -13.53 5.82 -18.32
C GLU A 89 -14.42 5.43 -17.13
N GLU A 90 -15.73 5.60 -17.29
CA GLU A 90 -16.69 5.26 -16.24
C GLU A 90 -16.66 3.75 -15.93
N GLY A 91 -16.63 3.42 -14.65
CA GLY A 91 -16.60 2.03 -14.20
C GLY A 91 -15.24 1.33 -14.29
N LYS A 92 -14.15 2.08 -14.49
CA LYS A 92 -12.79 1.53 -14.53
C LYS A 92 -11.79 2.40 -13.80
N ILE A 93 -10.93 1.77 -13.00
CA ILE A 93 -9.70 2.35 -12.46
C ILE A 93 -8.51 1.75 -13.20
N HIS A 94 -7.50 2.56 -13.51
CA HIS A 94 -6.24 2.12 -14.09
C HIS A 94 -5.06 2.50 -13.20
N ILE A 95 -4.27 1.53 -12.77
CA ILE A 95 -3.06 1.74 -11.99
C ILE A 95 -1.96 2.22 -12.94
N ALA A 96 -1.63 3.51 -12.85
CA ALA A 96 -0.64 4.14 -13.70
C ALA A 96 0.79 3.96 -13.17
N ASP A 97 0.97 4.01 -11.85
CA ASP A 97 2.30 3.90 -11.25
C ASP A 97 2.26 3.46 -9.78
N ILE A 98 3.32 2.76 -9.36
CA ILE A 98 3.55 2.38 -7.96
C ILE A 98 4.99 2.78 -7.61
N LYS A 99 5.12 3.70 -6.65
CA LYS A 99 6.42 4.31 -6.29
C LYS A 99 6.75 4.07 -4.83
N GLY A 100 7.97 3.62 -4.59
CA GLY A 100 8.57 3.49 -3.27
C GLY A 100 9.40 2.22 -3.15
N PRO A 101 9.97 1.97 -1.96
CA PRO A 101 10.80 0.80 -1.73
C PRO A 101 9.94 -0.48 -1.80
N PRO A 102 10.41 -1.53 -2.51
CA PRO A 102 9.72 -2.80 -2.53
C PRO A 102 9.89 -3.57 -1.21
N ASP A 103 9.15 -4.67 -1.08
CA ASP A 103 9.35 -5.69 -0.05
C ASP A 103 9.07 -5.29 1.42
N ASN A 104 8.45 -4.13 1.67
CA ASN A 104 8.00 -3.70 3.02
C ASN A 104 6.51 -3.97 3.29
N GLY A 105 5.76 -4.50 2.33
CA GLY A 105 4.30 -4.70 2.46
C GLY A 105 3.45 -3.48 2.08
N TYR A 106 4.08 -2.32 1.82
CA TYR A 106 3.41 -1.08 1.41
C TYR A 106 2.50 -1.22 0.19
N GLY A 107 2.96 -1.91 -0.86
CA GLY A 107 2.14 -2.17 -2.04
C GLY A 107 0.85 -2.93 -1.72
N SER A 108 0.90 -3.87 -0.76
CA SER A 108 -0.28 -4.63 -0.32
C SER A 108 -1.29 -3.76 0.42
N ILE A 109 -0.81 -2.82 1.25
CA ILE A 109 -1.66 -1.84 1.94
C ILE A 109 -2.36 -0.93 0.91
N CYS A 110 -1.61 -0.36 -0.04
CA CYS A 110 -2.20 0.46 -1.11
C CYS A 110 -3.22 -0.32 -1.94
N MET A 111 -2.95 -1.58 -2.27
CA MET A 111 -3.86 -2.41 -3.07
C MET A 111 -5.18 -2.70 -2.34
N LYS A 112 -5.11 -2.98 -1.03
CA LYS A 112 -6.30 -3.14 -0.18
C LYS A 112 -7.18 -1.88 -0.24
N HIS A 113 -6.59 -0.72 0.03
CA HIS A 113 -7.34 0.54 0.03
C HIS A 113 -7.82 0.95 -1.37
N LEU A 114 -7.08 0.63 -2.44
CA LEU A 114 -7.55 0.88 -3.80
C LEU A 114 -8.83 0.09 -4.11
N LYS A 115 -8.91 -1.19 -3.69
CA LYS A 115 -10.12 -2.00 -3.86
C LYS A 115 -11.28 -1.50 -2.99
N GLU A 116 -11.00 -1.02 -1.79
CA GLU A 116 -12.02 -0.36 -0.95
C GLU A 116 -12.59 0.88 -1.65
N ILE A 117 -11.72 1.75 -2.19
CA ILE A 117 -12.13 2.93 -2.98
C ILE A 117 -12.96 2.51 -4.19
N ALA A 118 -12.52 1.50 -4.94
CA ALA A 118 -13.25 0.98 -6.10
C ALA A 118 -14.67 0.55 -5.70
N ARG A 119 -14.82 -0.18 -4.59
CA ARG A 119 -16.12 -0.61 -4.07
C ARG A 119 -16.99 0.55 -3.60
N GLU A 120 -16.42 1.49 -2.85
CA GLU A 120 -17.14 2.69 -2.39
C GLU A 120 -17.66 3.53 -3.55
N GLN A 121 -16.92 3.57 -4.66
CA GLN A 121 -17.28 4.29 -5.88
C GLN A 121 -18.11 3.45 -6.86
N ASN A 122 -18.45 2.20 -6.52
CA ASN A 122 -19.13 1.25 -7.41
C ASN A 122 -18.41 1.04 -8.75
N ILE A 123 -17.07 1.05 -8.74
CA ILE A 123 -16.21 0.78 -9.88
C ILE A 123 -15.85 -0.71 -9.88
N PRO A 124 -16.39 -1.50 -10.83
CA PRO A 124 -16.23 -2.95 -10.81
C PRO A 124 -14.85 -3.44 -11.28
N VAL A 125 -14.06 -2.59 -11.95
CA VAL A 125 -12.84 -3.03 -12.63
C VAL A 125 -11.63 -2.17 -12.25
N ILE A 126 -10.53 -2.84 -11.90
CA ILE A 126 -9.19 -2.23 -11.78
C ILE A 126 -8.27 -2.87 -12.82
N THR A 127 -7.50 -2.05 -13.53
CA THR A 127 -6.53 -2.50 -14.55
C THR A 127 -5.16 -1.87 -14.35
N GLY A 128 -4.18 -2.28 -15.14
CA GLY A 128 -2.84 -1.69 -15.18
C GLY A 128 -1.98 -2.36 -16.24
N ASP A 129 -0.91 -1.70 -16.64
CA ASP A 129 0.01 -2.21 -17.66
C ASP A 129 1.34 -2.67 -17.04
N LEU A 130 1.89 -3.75 -17.59
CA LEU A 130 3.27 -4.18 -17.39
C LEU A 130 4.04 -3.85 -18.66
N VAL A 131 4.95 -2.87 -18.59
CA VAL A 131 5.67 -2.38 -19.77
C VAL A 131 7.13 -2.84 -19.72
N LYS A 132 7.84 -2.69 -20.85
CA LYS A 132 9.22 -3.15 -21.00
C LYS A 132 10.19 -2.73 -19.89
N ARG A 133 9.97 -1.60 -19.22
CA ARG A 133 10.81 -1.14 -18.08
C ARG A 133 10.72 -2.07 -16.86
N ASP A 134 9.64 -2.83 -16.75
CA ASP A 134 9.33 -3.69 -15.63
C ASP A 134 9.99 -5.08 -15.77
N TRP A 135 10.51 -5.43 -16.96
CA TRP A 135 11.03 -6.77 -17.28
C TRP A 135 12.16 -7.25 -16.38
N ASN A 136 12.95 -6.34 -15.81
CA ASN A 136 14.00 -6.71 -14.86
C ASN A 136 13.45 -7.35 -13.57
N HIS A 137 12.16 -7.15 -13.28
CA HIS A 137 11.51 -7.67 -12.07
C HIS A 137 10.04 -8.07 -12.33
N VAL A 138 9.71 -8.44 -13.58
CA VAL A 138 8.34 -8.76 -14.00
C VAL A 138 7.77 -9.96 -13.26
N ASP A 139 8.58 -11.00 -13.00
CA ASP A 139 8.16 -12.18 -12.24
C ASP A 139 7.68 -11.81 -10.83
N ARG A 140 8.34 -10.83 -10.20
CA ARG A 140 7.93 -10.31 -8.88
C ARG A 140 6.59 -9.57 -8.98
N LEU A 141 6.39 -8.79 -10.05
CA LEU A 141 5.13 -8.07 -10.27
C LEU A 141 3.98 -9.03 -10.55
N ILE A 142 4.19 -10.04 -11.39
CA ILE A 142 3.21 -11.11 -11.64
C ILE A 142 2.78 -11.72 -10.31
N HIS A 143 3.76 -12.18 -9.50
CA HIS A 143 3.47 -12.78 -8.21
C HIS A 143 2.76 -11.82 -7.24
N PHE A 144 3.14 -10.54 -7.24
CA PHE A 144 2.47 -9.51 -6.43
C PHE A 144 1.00 -9.33 -6.83
N TYR A 145 0.72 -9.18 -8.12
CA TYR A 145 -0.64 -8.95 -8.61
C TYR A 145 -1.53 -10.20 -8.44
N GLU A 146 -1.02 -11.39 -8.74
CA GLU A 146 -1.71 -12.67 -8.51
C GLU A 146 -2.04 -12.91 -7.02
N LYS A 147 -1.10 -12.60 -6.12
CA LYS A 147 -1.33 -12.63 -4.65
C LYS A 147 -2.50 -11.73 -4.27
N HIS A 148 -2.67 -10.61 -4.98
CA HIS A 148 -3.78 -9.69 -4.82
C HIS A 148 -4.98 -10.02 -5.72
N GLN A 149 -5.09 -11.24 -6.24
CA GLN A 149 -6.23 -11.74 -7.02
C GLN A 149 -6.46 -10.98 -8.33
N PHE A 150 -5.41 -10.41 -8.92
CA PHE A 150 -5.47 -9.92 -10.30
C PHE A 150 -5.18 -11.08 -11.25
N ASP A 151 -5.91 -11.12 -12.36
CA ASP A 151 -5.54 -11.89 -13.53
C ASP A 151 -4.41 -11.14 -14.25
N VAL A 152 -3.32 -11.84 -14.57
CA VAL A 152 -2.14 -11.27 -15.22
C VAL A 152 -1.94 -11.90 -16.58
N GLN A 153 -1.91 -11.08 -17.63
CA GLN A 153 -1.68 -11.50 -19.00
C GLN A 153 -0.34 -10.95 -19.50
N ILE A 154 0.56 -11.83 -19.96
CA ILE A 154 1.92 -11.45 -20.38
C ILE A 154 2.17 -11.86 -21.83
N ASN A 155 2.67 -10.91 -22.62
CA ASN A 155 3.29 -11.16 -23.90
C ASN A 155 4.82 -11.05 -23.77
N TRP A 156 5.47 -12.19 -23.54
CA TRP A 156 6.92 -12.29 -23.38
C TRP A 156 7.72 -11.81 -24.60
N LYS A 157 7.15 -11.89 -25.80
CA LYS A 157 7.81 -11.49 -27.04
C LYS A 157 7.89 -9.97 -27.18
N GLU A 158 6.77 -9.29 -26.95
CA GLU A 158 6.67 -7.84 -27.08
C GLU A 158 7.10 -7.10 -25.81
N GLN A 159 7.37 -7.83 -24.73
CA GLN A 159 7.67 -7.29 -23.41
C GLN A 159 6.58 -6.33 -22.92
N SER A 160 5.34 -6.81 -23.03
CA SER A 160 4.14 -6.12 -22.55
C SER A 160 3.23 -7.08 -21.79
N GLY A 161 2.38 -6.54 -20.94
CA GLY A 161 1.35 -7.29 -20.25
C GLY A 161 0.32 -6.36 -19.63
N GLU A 162 -0.76 -6.96 -19.17
CA GLU A 162 -1.89 -6.26 -18.58
C GLU A 162 -2.35 -7.01 -17.34
N ILE A 163 -2.84 -6.28 -16.34
CA ILE A 163 -3.47 -6.83 -15.15
C ILE A 163 -4.93 -6.44 -15.11
N TYR A 164 -5.76 -7.35 -14.60
CA TYR A 164 -7.20 -7.15 -14.48
C TYR A 164 -7.68 -7.66 -13.14
N TRP A 165 -8.48 -6.86 -12.44
CA TRP A 165 -9.24 -7.28 -11.28
C TRP A 165 -10.69 -6.85 -11.47
N VAL A 166 -11.60 -7.78 -11.17
CA VAL A 166 -13.04 -7.56 -11.21
C VAL A 166 -13.58 -7.81 -9.81
N ASP A 167 -14.38 -6.89 -9.28
CA ASP A 167 -15.07 -7.11 -8.00
C ASP A 167 -16.17 -8.16 -8.19
N SER A 168 -16.06 -9.26 -7.45
CA SER A 168 -16.90 -10.46 -7.55
C SER A 168 -17.72 -10.71 -6.31
#